data_AF-A0A3S0AF16-F1
#
_entry.id   AF-A0A3S0AF16-F1
#
_cell.length_a   1.000
_cell.length_b   1.000
_cell.length_c   1.000
_cell.angle_alpha   90.00
_cell.angle_beta   90.00
_cell.angle_gamma   90.00
#
_symmetry.space_group_name_H-M   'P 1'
#
loop_
_entity.id
_entity.type
_entity.pdbx_description
1 polymer ?
#
loop_
_entity_poly.entity_id
_entity_poly.type
_entity_poly.pdbx_seq_one_letter_code
_entity_poly.pdbx_strand_id
1 'polypeptide(L)'
;MKEELIPDIKFRIAISLNRLLDTTKQFRPNRNNDEEIAESYNKIALASFLRKATVSDIFNAKSKTSPATGSLLLIIEAMGYSLGDFAKIYDSVTKTDIEKFKHSGN
;
A
#
# COMPACT_ATOMS: atom_id res chain seq x y z
N MET A 1 -19.68 3.69 24.85
CA MET A 1 -19.54 3.18 23.47
C MET A 1 -18.23 3.74 22.89
N LYS A 2 -17.11 3.04 23.11
CA LYS A 2 -15.75 3.51 22.72
C LYS A 2 -15.00 2.49 21.85
N GLU A 3 -15.66 1.43 21.38
CA GLU A 3 -15.00 0.26 20.79
C GLU A 3 -14.91 0.20 19.26
N GLU A 4 -15.37 1.18 18.48
CA GLU A 4 -15.48 1.00 17.01
C GLU A 4 -14.77 2.03 16.11
N LEU A 5 -13.83 2.82 16.63
CA LEU A 5 -13.13 3.81 15.79
C LEU A 5 -11.78 3.34 15.22
N ILE A 6 -11.21 2.23 15.71
CA ILE A 6 -9.90 1.71 15.25
C ILE A 6 -9.90 0.23 14.79
N PRO A 7 -10.81 -0.28 13.93
CA PRO A 7 -10.60 -1.61 13.32
C PRO A 7 -9.91 -1.61 11.95
N ASP A 8 -9.93 -0.50 11.19
CA ASP A 8 -9.69 -0.59 9.74
C ASP A 8 -8.46 0.13 9.19
N ILE A 9 -7.59 0.69 10.03
CA ILE A 9 -6.41 1.45 9.57
C ILE A 9 -5.52 0.62 8.65
N LYS A 10 -5.21 -0.63 9.02
CA LYS A 10 -4.36 -1.51 8.20
C LYS A 10 -5.00 -1.86 6.86
N PHE A 11 -6.33 -1.99 6.80
CA PHE A 11 -7.05 -2.27 5.56
C PHE A 11 -7.05 -1.05 4.66
N ARG A 12 -7.28 0.15 5.22
CA ARG A 12 -7.16 1.41 4.46
C ARG A 12 -5.76 1.59 3.89
N ILE A 13 -4.72 1.30 4.67
CA ILE A 13 -3.32 1.32 4.18
C ILE A 13 -3.16 0.32 3.03
N ALA A 14 -3.51 -0.94 3.23
CA ALA A 14 -3.38 -1.99 2.22
C ALA A 14 -4.12 -1.63 0.92
N ILE A 15 -5.38 -1.21 1.00
CA ILE A 15 -6.18 -0.82 -0.16
C ILE A 15 -5.54 0.35 -0.90
N SER A 16 -5.05 1.36 -0.16
CA SER A 16 -4.44 2.54 -0.76
C SER A 16 -3.16 2.19 -1.51
N LEU A 17 -2.30 1.37 -0.91
CA LEU A 17 -1.08 0.89 -1.55
C LEU A 17 -1.38 0.05 -2.80
N ASN A 18 -2.40 -0.82 -2.75
CA ASN A 18 -2.81 -1.60 -3.93
C ASN A 18 -3.31 -0.68 -5.08
N ARG A 19 -4.15 0.31 -4.78
CA ARG A 19 -4.65 1.27 -5.78
C ARG A 19 -3.52 2.08 -6.42
N LEU A 20 -2.55 2.53 -5.63
CA LEU A 20 -1.36 3.21 -6.14
C LEU A 20 -0.51 2.28 -7.01
N LEU A 21 -0.31 1.04 -6.58
CA LEU A 21 0.46 0.05 -7.32
C LEU A 21 -0.19 -0.28 -8.68
N ASP A 22 -1.50 -0.44 -8.71
CA ASP A 22 -2.24 -0.70 -9.95
C ASP A 22 -2.22 0.50 -10.88
N THR A 23 -2.25 1.72 -10.34
CA THR A 23 -2.04 2.95 -11.11
C THR A 23 -0.66 2.95 -11.78
N THR A 24 0.41 2.63 -11.03
CA THR A 24 1.77 2.54 -11.58
C THR A 24 1.88 1.54 -12.71
N LYS A 25 1.23 0.37 -12.58
CA LYS A 25 1.23 -0.68 -13.61
C LYS A 25 0.51 -0.27 -14.89
N GLN A 26 -0.54 0.54 -14.78
CA GLN A 26 -1.36 0.96 -15.93
C GLN A 26 -0.72 2.10 -16.73
N PHE A 27 0.00 3.01 -16.06
CA PHE A 27 0.43 4.27 -16.68
C PHE A 27 1.88 4.33 -17.13
N ARG A 28 2.70 3.28 -16.99
CA ARG A 28 4.11 3.32 -17.43
C ARG A 28 4.23 3.27 -18.97
N PRO A 29 4.60 4.39 -19.63
CA PRO A 29 4.91 4.38 -21.05
C PRO A 29 6.43 4.23 -21.19
N ASN A 30 6.87 3.11 -21.75
CA ASN A 30 8.26 2.89 -22.17
C ASN A 30 9.29 2.59 -21.05
N ARG A 31 10.09 1.53 -21.25
CA ARG A 31 11.02 0.93 -20.27
C ARG A 31 12.42 1.59 -20.24
N ASN A 32 12.56 2.84 -20.68
CA ASN A 32 13.86 3.42 -21.04
C ASN A 32 14.35 4.56 -20.12
N ASN A 33 13.88 4.63 -18.87
CA ASN A 33 14.20 5.71 -17.94
C ASN A 33 14.78 5.10 -16.66
N ASP A 34 15.96 5.57 -16.25
CA ASP A 34 16.80 5.00 -15.18
C ASP A 34 16.21 5.07 -13.76
N GLU A 35 15.08 5.76 -13.56
CA GLU A 35 14.34 5.75 -12.30
C GLU A 35 13.32 4.62 -12.30
N GLU A 36 13.78 3.42 -11.93
CA GLU A 36 12.95 2.21 -11.90
C GLU A 36 11.97 2.24 -10.71
N ILE A 37 10.82 2.91 -10.89
CA ILE A 37 9.67 2.86 -9.97
C ILE A 37 9.28 1.39 -9.72
N ALA A 38 9.14 1.05 -8.44
CA ALA A 38 8.86 -0.31 -8.04
C ALA A 38 7.38 -0.70 -8.28
N GLU A 39 7.15 -1.65 -9.19
CA GLU A 39 5.81 -2.10 -9.63
C GLU A 39 5.41 -3.51 -9.13
N SER A 40 6.24 -4.13 -8.29
CA SER A 40 5.96 -5.44 -7.70
C SER A 40 6.46 -5.50 -6.26
N TYR A 41 5.91 -6.41 -5.44
CA TYR A 41 6.33 -6.54 -4.04
C TYR A 41 7.83 -6.80 -3.89
N ASN A 42 8.47 -7.48 -4.86
CA ASN A 42 9.91 -7.70 -4.83
C ASN A 42 10.69 -6.42 -5.12
N LYS A 43 10.31 -5.67 -6.17
CA LYS A 43 10.97 -4.39 -6.48
C LYS A 43 10.78 -3.38 -5.34
N ILE A 44 9.58 -3.35 -4.74
CA ILE A 44 9.28 -2.46 -3.60
C ILE A 44 10.16 -2.84 -2.42
N ALA A 45 10.26 -4.13 -2.10
CA ALA A 45 11.11 -4.61 -1.02
C ALA A 45 12.58 -4.21 -1.19
N LEU A 46 13.12 -4.33 -2.41
CA LEU A 46 14.49 -3.93 -2.72
C LEU A 46 14.69 -2.41 -2.57
N ALA A 47 13.79 -1.60 -3.15
CA ALA A 47 13.87 -0.14 -3.12
C ALA A 47 13.61 0.45 -1.73
N SER A 48 12.77 -0.19 -0.92
CA SER A 48 12.41 0.27 0.43
C SER A 48 13.31 -0.32 1.53
N PHE A 49 14.30 -1.17 1.18
CA PHE A 49 15.12 -1.93 2.11
C PHE A 49 14.34 -2.78 3.13
N LEU A 50 13.16 -3.29 2.73
CA LEU A 50 12.31 -4.13 3.56
C LEU A 50 12.38 -5.59 3.11
N ARG A 51 12.07 -6.53 4.01
CA ARG A 51 11.87 -7.92 3.60
C ARG A 51 10.62 -8.01 2.72
N LYS A 52 10.68 -8.79 1.64
CA LYS A 52 9.52 -9.04 0.75
C LYS A 52 8.28 -9.54 1.51
N ALA A 53 8.48 -10.38 2.53
CA ALA A 53 7.41 -10.84 3.41
C ALA A 53 6.71 -9.67 4.13
N THR A 54 7.47 -8.71 4.65
CA THR A 54 6.93 -7.50 5.30
C THR A 54 6.12 -6.67 4.32
N VAL A 55 6.64 -6.42 3.11
CA VAL A 55 5.90 -5.71 2.07
C VAL A 55 4.59 -6.45 1.74
N SER A 56 4.67 -7.75 1.50
CA SER A 56 3.50 -8.59 1.25
C SER A 56 2.47 -8.51 2.39
N ASP A 57 2.90 -8.60 3.64
CA ASP A 57 1.99 -8.56 4.79
C ASP A 57 1.28 -7.21 4.92
N ILE A 58 1.97 -6.11 4.62
CA ILE A 58 1.40 -4.76 4.61
C ILE A 58 0.35 -4.62 3.49
N PHE A 59 0.70 -5.01 2.26
CA PHE A 59 -0.20 -4.95 1.11
C PHE A 59 -1.44 -5.85 1.26
N ASN A 60 -1.36 -6.89 2.10
CA ASN A 60 -2.46 -7.82 2.34
C ASN A 60 -3.11 -7.65 3.73
N ALA A 61 -2.74 -6.62 4.50
CA ALA A 61 -3.21 -6.39 5.86
C ALA A 61 -3.09 -7.62 6.81
N LYS A 62 -2.10 -8.48 6.58
CA LYS A 62 -1.90 -9.75 7.32
C LYS A 62 -1.30 -9.54 8.70
N SER A 63 -0.58 -8.44 8.93
CA SER A 63 -0.05 -8.12 10.25
C SER A 63 -1.17 -7.88 11.27
N LYS A 64 -0.90 -8.29 12.52
CA LYS A 64 -1.80 -8.04 13.67
C LYS A 64 -1.95 -6.56 13.98
N THR A 65 -0.91 -5.77 13.72
CA THR A 65 -0.86 -4.33 13.93
C THR A 65 -0.72 -3.59 12.60
N SER A 66 -1.00 -2.29 12.60
CA SER A 66 -0.63 -1.41 11.49
C SER A 66 0.89 -1.39 11.29
N PRO A 67 1.39 -1.17 10.05
CA PRO A 67 2.81 -0.99 9.81
C PRO A 67 3.36 0.20 10.60
N ALA A 68 4.63 0.11 10.97
CA ALA A 68 5.36 1.26 11.47
C ALA A 68 5.37 2.38 10.42
N THR A 69 5.22 3.63 10.85
CA THR A 69 5.14 4.81 9.96
C THR A 69 6.34 4.89 9.02
N GLY A 70 7.55 4.60 9.50
CA GLY A 70 8.76 4.59 8.67
C GLY A 70 8.68 3.57 7.52
N SER A 71 8.17 2.37 7.77
CA SER A 71 7.98 1.35 6.72
C SER A 71 6.94 1.79 5.69
N LEU A 72 5.87 2.45 6.12
CA LEU A 72 4.85 2.98 5.20
C LEU A 72 5.43 4.06 4.28
N LEU A 73 6.20 5.01 4.83
CA LEU A 73 6.86 6.06 4.05
C LEU A 73 7.83 5.49 3.02
N LEU A 74 8.70 4.56 3.42
CA LEU A 74 9.65 3.91 2.51
C LEU A 74 8.96 3.16 1.37
N ILE A 75 7.80 2.53 1.63
CA ILE A 75 7.01 1.86 0.59
C ILE A 75 6.41 2.89 -0.39
N ILE A 76 5.83 3.97 0.12
CA ILE A 76 5.22 5.03 -0.70
C ILE A 76 6.28 5.66 -1.63
N GLU A 77 7.44 6.00 -1.09
CA GLU A 77 8.55 6.58 -1.85
C GLU A 77 9.14 5.60 -2.86
N ALA A 78 9.31 4.32 -2.49
CA ALA A 78 9.77 3.28 -3.42
C ALA A 78 8.83 3.08 -4.62
N MET A 79 7.55 3.37 -4.45
CA MET A 79 6.54 3.36 -5.51
C MET A 79 6.47 4.66 -6.31
N GLY A 80 7.33 5.64 -6.02
CA GLY A 80 7.41 6.92 -6.72
C GLY A 80 6.29 7.90 -6.37
N TYR A 81 5.61 7.71 -5.24
CA TYR A 81 4.53 8.59 -4.79
C TYR A 81 4.95 9.45 -3.61
N SER A 82 4.24 10.56 -3.41
CA SER A 82 4.35 11.35 -2.18
C SER A 82 3.38 10.86 -1.12
N LEU A 83 3.63 11.24 0.15
CA LEU A 83 2.65 11.03 1.23
C LEU A 83 1.30 11.71 0.92
N GLY A 84 1.31 12.84 0.21
CA GLY A 84 0.09 13.54 -0.19
C GLY A 84 -0.75 12.75 -1.20
N ASP A 85 -0.11 12.05 -2.13
CA ASP A 85 -0.80 11.17 -3.08
C ASP A 85 -1.43 9.97 -2.37
N PHE A 86 -0.68 9.37 -1.44
CA PHE A 86 -1.21 8.33 -0.57
C PHE A 86 -2.41 8.80 0.26
N ALA A 87 -2.32 9.98 0.90
CA ALA A 87 -3.37 10.50 1.76
C ALA A 87 -4.69 10.70 1.01
N LYS A 88 -4.64 11.24 -0.22
CA LYS A 88 -5.83 11.38 -1.09
C LYS A 88 -6.53 10.05 -1.33
N ILE A 89 -5.77 9.00 -1.61
CA ILE A 89 -6.35 7.67 -1.81
C ILE A 89 -6.86 7.11 -0.49
N TYR A 90 -6.11 7.26 0.60
CA TYR A 90 -6.46 6.78 1.94
C TYR A 90 -7.79 7.34 2.44
N ASP A 91 -7.98 8.66 2.29
CA ASP A 91 -9.20 9.36 2.70
C ASP A 91 -10.39 8.97 1.81
N SER A 92 -10.14 8.55 0.57
CA SER A 92 -11.18 8.03 -0.34
C SER A 92 -11.66 6.62 -0.01
N VAL A 93 -10.95 5.86 0.84
CA VAL A 93 -11.31 4.47 1.15
C VAL A 93 -12.61 4.43 1.97
N THR A 94 -13.62 3.75 1.44
CA THR A 94 -14.93 3.62 2.07
C THR A 94 -15.01 2.36 2.94
N LYS A 95 -16.03 2.28 3.81
CA LYS A 95 -16.34 1.04 4.54
C LYS A 95 -16.62 -0.13 3.59
N THR A 96 -17.32 0.13 2.49
CA THR A 96 -17.61 -0.88 1.46
C THR A 96 -16.33 -1.41 0.80
N ASP A 97 -15.32 -0.56 0.57
CA ASP A 97 -14.03 -1.02 0.06
C ASP A 97 -13.31 -1.95 1.04
N ILE A 98 -13.34 -1.61 2.33
CA ILE A 98 -12.76 -2.43 3.40
C ILE A 98 -13.45 -3.80 3.46
N GLU A 99 -14.78 -3.81 3.44
CA GLU A 99 -15.53 -5.08 3.47
C GLU A 99 -15.26 -5.92 2.22
N LYS A 100 -15.21 -5.32 1.03
CA LYS A 100 -14.79 -6.04 -0.19
C LYS A 100 -13.39 -6.62 -0.06
N PHE A 101 -12.43 -5.84 0.46
CA PHE A 101 -11.05 -6.28 0.62
C PHE A 101 -10.92 -7.47 1.58
N LYS A 102 -11.65 -7.45 2.71
CA LYS A 102 -11.69 -8.57 3.68
C LYS A 102 -12.20 -9.88 3.07
N HIS A 103 -13.13 -9.80 2.13
CA HIS A 103 -13.75 -10.99 1.49
C HIS A 103 -13.06 -11.43 0.18
N SER A 104 -12.15 -10.61 -0.36
CA SER A 104 -11.42 -10.94 -1.60
C SER A 104 -10.22 -11.86 -1.36
N GLY A 105 -9.90 -12.19 -0.10
CA GLY A 105 -8.75 -12.98 0.31
C GLY A 105 -9.04 -14.44 0.66
N ASN A 106 -9.93 -15.12 -0.09
CA ASN A 106 -10.11 -16.58 -0.04
C ASN A 106 -9.46 -17.26 -1.23
#